data_AF-A0A1A7KCA6-F1
#
_entry.id   AF-A0A1A7KCA6-F1
#
_cell.length_a   1.000
_cell.length_b   1.000
_cell.length_c   1.000
_cell.angle_alpha   90.00
_cell.angle_beta   90.00
_cell.angle_gamma   90.00
#
_symmetry.space_group_name_H-M   'P 1'
#
loop_
_entity.id
_entity.type
_entity.pdbx_description
1 polymer ?
#
loop_
_entity_poly.entity_id
_entity_poly.type
_entity_poly.pdbx_seq_one_letter_code
_entity_poly.pdbx_strand_id
1 'polypeptide(L)'
;MILWFLECLIYRITDHTKGFVRQRGGLQKLLAIKITPENAMKYLDQALIYFNHHVVNGIVVQIADRNCVNVVQAVEDFLRTGKIIAAKSSEAQELIVLSNKYGGTFLTVKIDSIKNPNYFKVGERGILYCERGADDYDHVLSVFMTKEGLIFKDAQSELQEFAVEEYLKKEYKNFKLLKTKKN
;
A
#
# COMPACT_ATOMS: atom_id res chain seq x y z
N MET A 1 2.13 -21.58 34.68
CA MET A 1 2.73 -20.99 33.46
C MET A 1 2.27 -21.67 32.15
N ILE A 2 1.13 -22.37 32.13
CA ILE A 2 0.60 -23.06 30.93
C ILE A 2 -0.74 -22.45 30.47
N LEU A 3 -1.52 -21.82 31.37
CA LEU A 3 -2.80 -21.19 31.01
C LEU A 3 -2.65 -19.95 30.11
N TRP A 4 -1.59 -19.17 30.26
CA TRP A 4 -1.41 -17.91 29.49
C TRP A 4 -1.12 -18.15 28.00
N PHE A 5 -0.45 -19.26 27.68
CA PHE A 5 -0.18 -19.65 26.28
C PHE A 5 -1.43 -20.15 25.56
N LEU A 6 -2.34 -20.84 26.27
CA LEU A 6 -3.60 -21.29 25.69
C LEU A 6 -4.56 -20.13 25.44
N GLU A 7 -4.65 -19.14 26.33
CA GLU A 7 -5.50 -17.96 26.12
C GLU A 7 -5.00 -17.09 24.96
N CYS A 8 -3.69 -16.87 24.81
CA CYS A 8 -3.13 -16.17 23.65
C CYS A 8 -3.36 -16.92 22.32
N LEU A 9 -3.29 -18.25 22.34
CA LEU A 9 -3.52 -19.07 21.15
C LEU A 9 -5.02 -19.08 20.76
N ILE A 10 -5.92 -19.17 21.73
CA ILE A 10 -7.37 -19.13 21.53
C ILE A 10 -7.81 -17.73 21.07
N TYR A 11 -7.21 -16.65 21.59
CA TYR A 11 -7.48 -15.27 21.16
C TYR A 11 -7.02 -15.03 19.72
N ARG A 12 -5.82 -15.50 19.33
CA ARG A 12 -5.38 -15.46 17.93
C ARG A 12 -6.32 -16.21 16.98
N ILE A 13 -6.77 -17.42 17.34
CA ILE A 13 -7.64 -18.23 16.47
C ILE A 13 -9.05 -17.60 16.30
N THR A 14 -9.58 -16.98 17.36
CA THR A 14 -10.91 -16.34 17.33
C THR A 14 -10.94 -14.97 16.64
N ASP A 15 -9.81 -14.25 16.61
CA ASP A 15 -9.70 -13.00 15.85
C ASP A 15 -9.45 -13.26 14.36
N HIS A 16 -8.61 -14.26 14.03
CA HIS A 16 -8.38 -14.67 12.64
C HIS A 16 -9.67 -15.14 11.96
N THR A 17 -10.56 -15.87 12.64
CA THR A 17 -11.85 -16.33 12.07
C THR A 17 -12.88 -15.21 11.88
N LYS A 18 -12.81 -14.11 12.65
CA LYS A 18 -13.64 -12.91 12.44
C LYS A 18 -13.10 -12.00 11.33
N GLY A 19 -11.78 -11.92 11.18
CA GLY A 19 -11.14 -11.31 10.00
C GLY A 19 -11.44 -12.07 8.71
N PHE A 20 -11.40 -13.39 8.76
CA PHE A 20 -11.62 -14.37 7.67
C PHE A 20 -12.97 -14.22 6.95
N VAL A 21 -14.08 -14.10 7.70
CA VAL A 21 -15.42 -13.94 7.11
C VAL A 21 -15.63 -12.52 6.57
N ARG A 22 -15.02 -11.50 7.20
CA ARG A 22 -15.09 -10.10 6.75
C ARG A 22 -14.39 -9.87 5.41
N GLN A 23 -13.26 -10.54 5.15
CA GLN A 23 -12.45 -10.25 3.98
C GLN A 23 -12.92 -10.95 2.70
N ARG A 24 -13.37 -12.20 2.75
CA ARG A 24 -13.96 -12.83 1.55
C ARG A 24 -15.26 -12.13 1.11
N GLY A 25 -16.11 -11.79 2.08
CA GLY A 25 -17.29 -10.96 1.84
C GLY A 25 -16.93 -9.52 1.42
N GLY A 26 -15.81 -9.00 1.90
CA GLY A 26 -15.29 -7.68 1.53
C GLY A 26 -14.91 -7.59 0.05
N LEU A 27 -14.11 -8.53 -0.46
CA LEU A 27 -13.73 -8.57 -1.88
C LEU A 27 -14.96 -8.74 -2.77
N GLN A 28 -15.88 -9.65 -2.44
CA GLN A 28 -17.12 -9.83 -3.21
C GLN A 28 -17.98 -8.56 -3.25
N LYS A 29 -18.09 -7.85 -2.12
CA LYS A 29 -18.78 -6.54 -2.07
C LYS A 29 -18.12 -5.51 -2.96
N LEU A 30 -16.79 -5.42 -2.96
CA LEU A 30 -16.06 -4.49 -3.82
C LEU A 30 -16.22 -4.84 -5.29
N LEU A 31 -16.17 -6.13 -5.66
CA LEU A 31 -16.35 -6.59 -7.03
C LEU A 31 -17.79 -6.38 -7.54
N ALA A 32 -18.78 -6.33 -6.65
CA ALA A 32 -20.16 -6.01 -7.00
C ALA A 32 -20.41 -4.50 -7.23
N ILE A 33 -19.48 -3.64 -6.80
CA ILE A 33 -19.56 -2.19 -6.99
C ILE A 33 -18.93 -1.83 -8.33
N LYS A 34 -19.59 -0.95 -9.10
CA LYS A 34 -18.96 -0.32 -10.27
C LYS A 34 -17.97 0.75 -9.81
N ILE A 35 -16.74 0.31 -9.54
CA ILE A 35 -15.62 1.20 -9.26
C ILE A 35 -15.11 1.77 -10.60
N THR A 36 -14.84 3.06 -10.61
CA THR A 36 -14.43 3.88 -11.76
C THR A 36 -13.26 4.76 -11.32
N PRO A 37 -12.45 5.30 -12.24
CA PRO A 37 -11.34 6.20 -11.88
C PRO A 37 -11.78 7.37 -11.00
N GLU A 38 -13.00 7.90 -11.22
CA GLU A 38 -13.55 9.05 -10.50
C GLU A 38 -13.89 8.73 -9.03
N ASN A 39 -14.24 7.49 -8.72
CA ASN A 39 -14.63 7.06 -7.38
C ASN A 39 -13.65 6.09 -6.71
N ALA A 40 -12.60 5.63 -7.39
CA ALA A 40 -11.67 4.61 -6.90
C ALA A 40 -11.06 4.97 -5.54
N MET A 41 -10.68 6.24 -5.34
CA MET A 41 -10.10 6.71 -4.07
C MET A 41 -11.03 6.46 -2.86
N LYS A 42 -12.36 6.53 -3.04
CA LYS A 42 -13.35 6.26 -1.98
C LYS A 42 -13.27 4.80 -1.48
N TYR A 43 -12.86 3.89 -2.35
CA TYR A 43 -12.82 2.46 -2.08
C TYR A 43 -11.41 1.94 -1.82
N LEU A 44 -10.38 2.80 -1.94
CA LEU A 44 -8.98 2.39 -1.85
C LEU A 44 -8.70 1.66 -0.54
N ASP A 45 -9.09 2.23 0.61
CA ASP A 45 -8.80 1.64 1.93
C ASP A 45 -9.39 0.24 2.11
N GLN A 46 -10.54 -0.03 1.48
CA GLN A 46 -11.15 -1.36 1.51
C GLN A 46 -10.45 -2.32 0.53
N ALA A 47 -9.88 -1.80 -0.56
CA ALA A 47 -9.22 -2.56 -1.60
C ALA A 47 -7.76 -2.92 -1.28
N LEU A 48 -7.06 -2.12 -0.47
CA LEU A 48 -5.60 -2.21 -0.23
C LEU A 48 -5.12 -3.63 0.04
N ILE A 49 -5.81 -4.33 0.95
CA ILE A 49 -5.41 -5.69 1.38
C ILE A 49 -5.37 -6.68 0.21
N TYR A 50 -6.22 -6.52 -0.81
CA TYR A 50 -6.32 -7.45 -1.93
C TYR A 50 -5.27 -7.22 -3.03
N PHE A 51 -4.42 -6.19 -2.90
CA PHE A 51 -3.33 -5.98 -3.86
C PHE A 51 -2.12 -6.86 -3.56
N ASN A 52 -1.90 -7.28 -2.32
CA ASN A 52 -0.80 -8.18 -1.96
C ASN A 52 -1.22 -9.42 -1.18
N HIS A 53 -2.52 -9.62 -0.95
CA HIS A 53 -3.03 -10.79 -0.26
C HIS A 53 -4.14 -11.43 -1.07
N HIS A 54 -4.25 -12.75 -0.96
CA HIS A 54 -5.38 -13.51 -1.47
C HIS A 54 -6.07 -14.26 -0.35
N VAL A 55 -7.32 -14.64 -0.59
CA VAL A 55 -8.12 -15.39 0.38
C VAL A 55 -8.18 -16.87 -0.03
N VAL A 56 -7.41 -17.73 0.65
CA VAL A 56 -7.38 -19.18 0.42
C VAL A 56 -8.09 -19.87 1.58
N ASN A 57 -9.16 -20.61 1.27
CA ASN A 57 -10.01 -21.23 2.28
C ASN A 57 -10.43 -20.26 3.39
N GLY A 58 -10.64 -18.98 3.04
CA GLY A 58 -10.97 -17.88 3.93
C GLY A 58 -9.79 -17.24 4.69
N ILE A 59 -8.61 -17.85 4.66
CA ILE A 59 -7.39 -17.32 5.26
C ILE A 59 -6.78 -16.28 4.32
N VAL A 60 -6.38 -15.14 4.89
CA VAL A 60 -5.63 -14.10 4.20
C VAL A 60 -4.18 -14.55 4.14
N VAL A 61 -3.66 -14.69 2.93
CA VAL A 61 -2.30 -15.14 2.69
C VAL A 61 -1.60 -14.08 1.85
N GLN A 62 -0.48 -13.58 2.36
CA GLN A 62 0.36 -12.64 1.66
C GLN A 62 1.01 -13.32 0.44
N ILE A 63 1.00 -12.64 -0.70
CA ILE A 63 1.52 -13.16 -1.97
C ILE A 63 3.05 -13.16 -1.95
N ALA A 64 3.65 -12.05 -1.50
CA ALA A 64 5.09 -11.93 -1.28
C ALA A 64 5.40 -10.72 -0.38
N ASP A 65 6.54 -10.74 0.30
CA ASP A 65 7.05 -9.66 1.13
C ASP A 65 8.08 -8.77 0.39
N ARG A 66 8.51 -9.17 -0.82
CA ARG A 66 9.52 -8.45 -1.64
C ARG A 66 9.00 -7.92 -2.98
N ASN A 67 7.70 -7.70 -3.10
CA ASN A 67 7.04 -7.27 -4.33
C ASN A 67 6.41 -5.87 -4.26
N CYS A 68 6.88 -5.01 -3.35
CA CYS A 68 6.39 -3.64 -3.14
C CYS A 68 6.22 -2.86 -4.45
N VAL A 69 7.14 -3.00 -5.41
CA VAL A 69 7.06 -2.40 -6.76
C VAL A 69 5.83 -2.86 -7.54
N ASN A 70 5.50 -4.15 -7.54
CA ASN A 70 4.29 -4.65 -8.21
C ASN A 70 3.02 -4.25 -7.45
N VAL A 71 3.11 -4.15 -6.12
CA VAL A 71 1.99 -3.74 -5.26
C VAL A 71 1.59 -2.29 -5.52
N VAL A 72 2.54 -1.35 -5.56
CA VAL A 72 2.22 0.05 -5.92
C VAL A 72 1.71 0.16 -7.36
N GLN A 73 2.14 -0.72 -8.27
CA GLN A 73 1.55 -0.79 -9.61
C GLN A 73 0.11 -1.25 -9.60
N ALA A 74 -0.24 -2.26 -8.78
CA ALA A 74 -1.61 -2.71 -8.64
C ALA A 74 -2.53 -1.60 -8.07
N VAL A 75 -2.02 -0.80 -7.11
CA VAL A 75 -2.73 0.37 -6.59
C VAL A 75 -2.98 1.40 -7.71
N GLU A 76 -1.95 1.75 -8.48
CA GLU A 76 -2.10 2.70 -9.58
C GLU A 76 -3.06 2.19 -10.68
N ASP A 77 -2.98 0.91 -11.03
CA ASP A 77 -3.86 0.27 -12.02
C ASP A 77 -5.32 0.25 -11.50
N PHE A 78 -5.54 0.00 -10.21
CA PHE A 78 -6.85 0.14 -9.58
C PHE A 78 -7.39 1.55 -9.69
N LEU A 79 -6.59 2.56 -9.34
CA LEU A 79 -7.05 3.94 -9.40
C LEU A 79 -7.30 4.44 -10.84
N ARG A 80 -6.71 3.78 -11.85
CA ARG A 80 -6.91 4.09 -13.28
C ARG A 80 -8.04 3.32 -13.93
N THR A 81 -8.47 2.20 -13.36
CA THR A 81 -9.41 1.28 -14.03
C THR A 81 -10.59 0.87 -13.17
N GLY A 82 -10.52 1.10 -11.87
CA GLY A 82 -11.43 0.56 -10.85
C GLY A 82 -11.28 -0.94 -10.60
N LYS A 83 -10.36 -1.63 -11.30
CA LYS A 83 -10.21 -3.09 -11.19
C LYS A 83 -9.25 -3.45 -10.06
N ILE A 84 -9.70 -4.34 -9.18
CA ILE A 84 -8.85 -4.94 -8.15
C ILE A 84 -8.13 -6.13 -8.76
N ILE A 85 -6.83 -5.99 -8.98
CA ILE A 85 -5.97 -7.05 -9.51
C ILE A 85 -4.82 -7.22 -8.53
N ALA A 86 -4.64 -8.45 -8.04
CA ALA A 86 -3.54 -8.75 -7.13
C ALA A 86 -2.19 -8.59 -7.84
N ALA A 87 -1.22 -8.04 -7.13
CA ALA A 87 0.16 -7.93 -7.59
C ALA A 87 0.77 -9.32 -7.78
N LYS A 88 1.63 -9.44 -8.77
CA LYS A 88 2.46 -10.64 -8.95
C LYS A 88 3.58 -10.63 -7.92
N SER A 89 3.99 -11.81 -7.46
CA SER A 89 5.24 -11.96 -6.70
C SER A 89 6.44 -11.52 -7.54
N SER A 90 7.48 -11.04 -6.87
CA SER A 90 8.76 -10.67 -7.48
C SER A 90 9.87 -10.66 -6.43
N GLU A 91 11.11 -10.84 -6.86
CA GLU A 91 12.30 -10.76 -6.00
C GLU A 91 12.87 -9.34 -6.00
N ALA A 92 12.29 -8.43 -5.21
CA ALA A 92 12.81 -7.07 -4.95
C ALA A 92 13.26 -6.31 -6.21
N GLN A 93 12.29 -5.75 -6.95
CA GLN A 93 12.57 -5.05 -8.20
C GLN A 93 13.21 -3.67 -8.00
N GLU A 94 14.06 -3.28 -8.94
CA GLU A 94 14.66 -1.95 -8.99
C GLU A 94 13.63 -0.86 -9.31
N LEU A 95 13.88 0.36 -8.80
CA LEU A 95 13.06 1.54 -9.05
C LEU A 95 12.91 1.92 -10.53
N ILE A 96 13.88 1.53 -11.36
CA ILE A 96 13.85 1.84 -12.79
C ILE A 96 12.60 1.24 -13.46
N VAL A 97 12.05 0.15 -12.93
CA VAL A 97 10.79 -0.45 -13.39
C VAL A 97 9.63 0.56 -13.28
N LEU A 98 9.54 1.30 -12.18
CA LEU A 98 8.49 2.29 -11.94
C LEU A 98 8.70 3.55 -12.78
N SER A 99 9.94 4.04 -12.86
CA SER A 99 10.30 5.19 -13.69
C SER A 99 9.97 4.95 -15.17
N ASN A 100 10.30 3.76 -15.69
CA ASN A 100 10.00 3.37 -17.06
C ASN A 100 8.49 3.25 -17.32
N LYS A 101 7.71 2.73 -16.36
CA LYS A 101 6.26 2.53 -16.52
C LYS A 101 5.48 3.84 -16.48
N TYR A 102 5.80 4.75 -15.55
CA TYR A 102 5.00 5.95 -15.32
C TYR A 102 5.53 7.20 -16.03
N GLY A 103 6.76 7.15 -16.55
CA GLY A 103 7.41 8.27 -17.21
C GLY A 103 7.78 9.35 -16.19
N GLY A 104 9.07 9.44 -15.87
CA GLY A 104 9.57 10.44 -14.94
C GLY A 104 10.80 9.93 -14.19
N THR A 105 11.26 10.73 -13.23
CA THR A 105 12.40 10.40 -12.40
C THR A 105 12.01 10.60 -10.94
N PHE A 106 12.44 9.67 -10.09
CA PHE A 106 12.36 9.82 -8.65
C PHE A 106 13.21 11.02 -8.21
N LEU A 107 12.58 12.02 -7.61
CA LEU A 107 13.27 13.19 -7.06
C LEU A 107 13.50 13.00 -5.58
N THR A 108 14.73 13.21 -5.10
CA THR A 108 15.03 13.22 -3.67
C THR A 108 14.26 14.35 -2.98
N VAL A 109 13.57 14.02 -1.90
CA VAL A 109 12.69 14.94 -1.16
C VAL A 109 12.82 14.74 0.34
N LYS A 110 12.45 15.77 1.11
CA LYS A 110 12.08 15.62 2.51
C LYS A 110 10.57 15.47 2.59
N ILE A 111 10.04 14.64 3.50
CA ILE A 111 8.59 14.48 3.69
C ILE A 111 7.91 15.84 3.94
N ASP A 112 8.54 16.73 4.71
CA ASP A 112 8.00 18.08 4.96
C ASP A 112 7.89 18.92 3.69
N SER A 113 8.77 18.72 2.72
CA SER A 113 8.69 19.39 1.41
C SER A 113 7.54 18.86 0.56
N ILE A 114 7.16 17.58 0.72
CA ILE A 114 5.99 17.01 0.03
C ILE A 114 4.70 17.70 0.49
N LYS A 115 4.61 18.11 1.76
CA LYS A 115 3.43 18.81 2.30
C LYS A 115 3.26 20.24 1.76
N ASN A 116 4.23 20.78 1.02
CA ASN A 116 4.12 22.11 0.43
C ASN A 116 3.09 22.12 -0.72
N PRO A 117 2.03 22.94 -0.66
CA PRO A 117 0.97 22.97 -1.67
C PRO A 117 1.44 23.45 -3.05
N ASN A 118 2.57 24.16 -3.13
CA ASN A 118 3.18 24.52 -4.41
C ASN A 118 3.97 23.36 -5.03
N TYR A 119 4.39 22.40 -4.21
CA TYR A 119 5.13 21.23 -4.64
C TYR A 119 4.23 20.03 -4.93
N PHE A 120 3.35 19.62 -4.01
CA PHE A 120 2.43 18.49 -4.20
C PHE A 120 0.99 18.94 -3.88
N LYS A 121 0.17 19.08 -4.92
CA LYS A 121 -1.14 19.73 -4.84
C LYS A 121 -2.23 18.77 -4.41
N VAL A 122 -3.28 19.27 -3.77
CA VAL A 122 -4.48 18.47 -3.44
C VAL A 122 -5.01 17.77 -4.68
N GLY A 123 -5.25 16.46 -4.56
CA GLY A 123 -5.66 15.57 -5.65
C GLY A 123 -4.50 14.97 -6.45
N GLU A 124 -3.25 15.41 -6.22
CA GLU A 124 -2.07 14.72 -6.74
C GLU A 124 -1.79 13.45 -5.94
N ARG A 125 -1.19 12.49 -6.63
CA ARG A 125 -0.72 11.22 -6.09
C ARG A 125 0.67 10.90 -6.63
N GLY A 126 1.34 9.98 -5.97
CA GLY A 126 2.68 9.55 -6.36
C GLY A 126 3.11 8.27 -5.68
N ILE A 127 4.31 7.84 -6.02
CA ILE A 127 4.99 6.70 -5.40
C ILE A 127 6.17 7.26 -4.61
N LEU A 128 6.18 6.93 -3.33
CA LEU A 128 7.28 7.26 -2.43
C LEU A 128 8.18 6.06 -2.30
N TYR A 129 9.45 6.23 -2.65
CA TYR A 129 10.51 5.31 -2.32
C TYR A 129 11.17 5.75 -1.01
N CYS A 130 11.32 4.80 -0.11
CA CYS A 130 11.84 4.97 1.23
C CYS A 130 13.12 4.13 1.34
N GLU A 131 14.26 4.79 1.48
CA GLU A 131 15.59 4.18 1.45
C GLU A 131 16.06 3.86 2.88
N ARG A 132 16.45 2.61 3.18
CA ARG A 132 17.00 2.21 4.50
C ARG A 132 18.53 2.15 4.51
N GLY A 133 19.15 2.02 3.34
CA GLY A 133 20.61 1.93 3.16
C GLY A 133 21.09 0.48 2.96
N ALA A 134 22.41 0.26 2.95
CA ALA A 134 23.01 -0.98 2.45
C ALA A 134 22.66 -2.27 3.21
N ASP A 135 22.19 -2.17 4.46
CA ASP A 135 22.00 -3.32 5.35
C ASP A 135 20.54 -3.80 5.44
N ASP A 136 19.59 -3.12 4.78
CA ASP A 136 18.17 -3.46 4.82
C ASP A 136 17.48 -3.17 3.48
N TYR A 137 16.30 -3.74 3.26
CA TYR A 137 15.54 -3.56 2.04
C TYR A 137 14.83 -2.21 2.04
N ASP A 138 14.94 -1.52 0.92
CA ASP A 138 14.14 -0.33 0.68
C ASP A 138 12.67 -0.69 0.48
N HIS A 139 11.81 0.31 0.60
CA HIS A 139 10.37 0.14 0.45
C HIS A 139 9.78 1.14 -0.54
N VAL A 140 8.67 0.76 -1.18
CA VAL A 140 7.86 1.70 -1.96
C VAL A 140 6.40 1.64 -1.51
N LEU A 141 5.79 2.81 -1.39
CA LEU A 141 4.40 2.96 -0.99
C LEU A 141 3.72 4.06 -1.81
N SER A 142 2.39 4.09 -1.77
CA SER A 142 1.61 5.11 -2.47
C SER A 142 1.40 6.35 -1.58
N VAL A 143 1.49 7.54 -2.16
CA VAL A 143 1.22 8.80 -1.46
C VAL A 143 0.16 9.64 -2.17
N PHE A 144 -0.65 10.33 -1.38
CA PHE A 144 -1.79 11.11 -1.85
C PHE A 144 -1.84 12.43 -1.11
N MET A 145 -2.00 13.54 -1.83
CA MET A 145 -2.33 14.82 -1.21
C MET A 145 -3.86 14.98 -1.18
N THR A 146 -4.43 14.99 0.02
CA THR A 146 -5.86 15.21 0.25
C THR A 146 -6.10 16.62 0.80
N LYS A 147 -7.37 17.00 1.02
CA LYS A 147 -7.68 18.29 1.65
C LYS A 147 -7.22 18.32 3.12
N GLU A 148 -7.17 17.15 3.74
CA GLU A 148 -6.79 16.91 5.12
C GLU A 148 -5.26 16.81 5.28
N GLY A 149 -4.53 16.61 4.18
CA GLY A 149 -3.07 16.58 4.14
C GLY A 149 -2.49 15.40 3.36
N LEU A 150 -1.20 15.18 3.55
CA LEU A 150 -0.45 14.08 2.93
C LEU A 150 -0.80 12.75 3.61
N ILE A 151 -1.19 11.77 2.80
CA ILE A 151 -1.52 10.41 3.25
C ILE A 151 -0.58 9.43 2.59
N PHE A 152 -0.09 8.46 3.37
CA PHE A 152 0.72 7.33 2.91
C PHE A 152 -0.14 6.05 2.95
N LYS A 153 0.00 5.19 1.95
CA LYS A 153 -0.69 3.89 1.89
C LYS A 153 0.27 2.80 1.50
N ASP A 154 0.44 1.84 2.39
CA ASP A 154 1.24 0.65 2.18
C ASP A 154 0.32 -0.54 1.89
N ALA A 155 0.11 -0.85 0.62
CA ALA A 155 -0.72 -1.99 0.22
C ALA A 155 0.00 -3.34 0.36
N GLN A 156 1.29 -3.35 0.75
CA GLN A 156 2.04 -4.58 0.96
C GLN A 156 1.76 -5.18 2.34
N SER A 157 1.48 -4.31 3.32
CA SER A 157 1.11 -4.65 4.70
C SER A 157 -0.41 -4.73 4.87
N GLU A 158 -0.87 -5.66 5.72
CA GLU A 158 -2.28 -5.71 6.15
C GLU A 158 -2.65 -4.50 7.03
N LEU A 159 -1.69 -3.98 7.78
CA LEU A 159 -1.85 -2.87 8.71
C LEU A 159 -1.18 -1.61 8.16
N GLN A 160 -1.83 -0.46 8.34
CA GLN A 160 -1.30 0.84 7.89
C GLN A 160 -0.47 1.55 8.98
N GLU A 161 -0.16 0.88 10.09
CA GLU A 161 0.59 1.48 11.22
C GLU A 161 2.02 1.88 10.85
N PHE A 162 2.59 1.28 9.81
CA PHE A 162 3.92 1.62 9.29
C PHE A 162 3.88 2.69 8.18
N ALA A 163 2.69 3.05 7.70
CA ALA A 163 2.47 4.07 6.68
C ALA A 163 2.11 5.42 7.32
N VAL A 164 2.90 5.84 8.32
CA VAL A 164 2.72 7.13 9.01
C VAL A 164 4.02 7.92 9.05
N GLU A 165 3.92 9.25 9.00
CA GLU A 165 5.09 10.14 8.86
C GLU A 165 6.15 9.90 9.95
N GLU A 166 5.74 9.74 11.21
CA GLU A 166 6.65 9.52 12.34
C GLU A 166 7.47 8.24 12.17
N TYR A 167 6.80 7.13 11.83
CA TYR A 167 7.45 5.85 11.57
C TYR A 167 8.40 5.95 10.37
N LEU A 168 7.93 6.53 9.26
CA LEU A 168 8.74 6.66 8.05
C LEU A 168 10.01 7.46 8.32
N LYS A 169 9.92 8.61 9.00
CA LYS A 169 11.08 9.46 9.34
C LYS A 169 12.06 8.79 10.30
N LYS A 170 11.58 7.87 11.14
CA LYS A 170 12.41 7.14 12.10
C LYS A 170 13.18 6.00 11.42
N GLU A 171 12.52 5.25 10.55
CA GLU A 171 13.06 4.00 10.01
C GLU A 171 13.83 4.18 8.69
N TYR A 172 13.52 5.22 7.91
CA TYR A 172 14.13 5.44 6.59
C TYR A 172 15.02 6.69 6.58
N LYS A 173 16.13 6.59 5.84
CA LYS A 173 17.18 7.62 5.76
C LYS A 173 16.88 8.67 4.70
N ASN A 174 16.44 8.22 3.52
CA ASN A 174 16.18 9.09 2.37
C ASN A 174 14.81 8.77 1.76
N PHE A 175 14.21 9.79 1.14
CA PHE A 175 12.96 9.65 0.42
C PHE A 175 13.10 10.16 -1.00
N LYS A 176 12.50 9.44 -1.94
CA LYS A 176 12.39 9.88 -3.33
C LYS A 176 10.94 9.79 -3.78
N LEU A 177 10.44 10.82 -4.46
CA LEU A 177 9.06 10.89 -4.94
C LEU A 177 9.02 10.83 -6.46
N LEU A 178 8.19 9.94 -6.99
CA LEU A 178 7.74 9.96 -8.38
C LEU A 178 6.26 10.33 -8.39
N LYS A 179 5.91 11.51 -8.92
CA LYS A 179 4.50 11.88 -9.10
C LYS A 179 3.88 11.04 -10.20
N THR A 180 2.70 10.49 -9.96
CA THR A 180 1.95 9.75 -10.98
C THR A 180 0.80 10.60 -11.50
N LYS A 181 0.51 10.48 -12.79
CA LYS A 181 -0.54 11.29 -13.43
C LYS A 181 -1.91 10.77 -13.04
N LYS A 182 -2.83 11.71 -12.80
CA LYS A 182 -4.27 11.47 -12.84
C LYS A 182 -4.66 11.50 -14.31
N ASN A 183 -4.57 10.34 -14.99
CA ASN A 183 -5.16 10.17 -16.32
C ASN A 183 -6.65 9.91 -16.17
#